data_AF-A0A376J3T7-F1
#
_entry.id   AF-A0A376J3T7-F1
#
_cell.length_a   1.000
_cell.length_b   1.000
_cell.length_c   1.000
_cell.angle_alpha   90.00
_cell.angle_beta   90.00
_cell.angle_gamma   90.00
#
_symmetry.space_group_name_H-M   'P 1'
#
loop_
_entity.id
_entity.type
_entity.pdbx_description
1 polymer ?
#
loop_
_entity_poly.entity_id
_entity_poly.type
_entity_poly.pdbx_seq_one_letter_code
_entity_poly.pdbx_strand_id
1 'polypeptide(L)' 'MSNTFKFSSRSEKNLQGVNPDLVKVTRRALEISEVDFGITEGFAQPLPPEATCGHR' A
#
# COMPACT_ATOMS: atom_id res chain seq x y z
N MET A 1 6.08 24.24 -9.99
CA MET A 1 5.24 23.20 -10.63
C MET A 1 4.78 22.27 -9.53
N SER A 2 3.52 22.38 -9.10
CA SER A 2 2.95 21.48 -8.09
C SER A 2 2.69 20.13 -8.75
N ASN A 3 3.68 19.24 -8.71
CA ASN A 3 3.50 17.84 -9.10
C ASN A 3 2.60 17.19 -8.05
N THR A 4 1.29 17.24 -8.26
CA THR A 4 0.34 16.49 -7.45
C THR A 4 0.50 15.02 -7.78
N PHE A 5 1.45 14.36 -7.12
CA PHE A 5 1.66 12.93 -7.24
C PHE A 5 0.40 12.21 -6.74
N LYS A 6 -0.10 11.27 -7.55
CA LYS A 6 -1.30 10.48 -7.25
C LYS A 6 -0.93 9.02 -7.22
N PHE A 7 -1.51 8.28 -6.29
CA PHE A 7 -1.36 6.83 -6.29
C PHE A 7 -1.97 6.24 -7.56
N SER A 8 -1.20 5.37 -8.22
CA SER A 8 -1.72 4.47 -9.24
C SER A 8 -2.67 3.45 -8.61
N SER A 9 -3.58 2.90 -9.41
CA SER A 9 -4.57 1.93 -8.95
C SER A 9 -3.98 0.71 -8.23
N ARG A 10 -2.73 0.33 -8.54
CA ARG A 10 -2.00 -0.73 -7.83
C ARG A 10 -1.69 -0.35 -6.37
N SER A 11 -1.21 0.86 -6.13
CA SER A 11 -0.94 1.38 -4.78
C SER A 11 -2.23 1.52 -3.99
N GLU A 12 -3.32 1.99 -4.62
CA GLU A 12 -4.63 2.07 -3.97
C GLU A 12 -5.15 0.69 -3.56
N LYS A 13 -4.99 -0.33 -4.41
CA LYS A 13 -5.34 -1.71 -4.07
C LYS A 13 -4.55 -2.25 -2.88
N ASN A 14 -3.25 -1.93 -2.80
CA ASN A 14 -2.41 -2.34 -1.68
C ASN A 14 -2.76 -1.64 -0.36
N LEU A 15 -3.32 -0.43 -0.43
CA LEU A 15 -3.80 0.30 0.75
C LEU A 15 -5.18 -0.19 1.24
N GLN A 16 -5.88 -1.03 0.49
CA GLN A 16 -7.15 -1.61 0.94
C GLN A 16 -6.90 -2.58 2.11
N GLY A 17 -7.53 -2.31 3.26
CA GLY A 17 -7.36 -3.10 4.48
C GLY A 17 -6.19 -2.65 5.37
N VAL A 18 -5.39 -1.66 4.93
CA VAL A 18 -4.36 -1.02 5.77
C VAL A 18 -5.04 -0.08 6.78
N ASN A 19 -4.40 0.14 7.92
CA ASN A 19 -4.87 1.08 8.92
C ASN A 19 -5.16 2.46 8.29
N PRO A 20 -6.36 3.04 8.50
CA PRO A 20 -6.77 4.29 7.87
C PRO A 20 -5.89 5.49 8.24
N ASP A 21 -5.26 5.49 9.42
CA ASP A 21 -4.35 6.57 9.81
C ASP A 21 -3.02 6.50 9.04
N LEU A 22 -2.53 5.30 8.74
CA LEU A 22 -1.38 5.14 7.84
C LEU A 22 -1.73 5.66 6.44
N VAL A 23 -2.92 5.35 5.92
CA VAL A 23 -3.38 5.87 4.62
C VAL A 23 -3.36 7.40 4.58
N LYS A 24 -3.78 8.08 5.67
CA LYS A 24 -3.72 9.54 5.77
C LYS A 24 -2.27 10.06 5.75
N VAL A 25 -1.38 9.41 6.51
CA VAL A 25 0.05 9.78 6.54
C VAL A 25 0.67 9.62 5.16
N THR A 26 0.40 8.53 4.45
CA THR A 26 0.96 8.29 3.12
C THR A 26 0.46 9.32 2.10
N ARG A 27 -0.81 9.73 2.17
CA ARG A 27 -1.35 10.83 1.35
C ARG A 27 -0.69 12.16 1.68
N ARG A 28 -0.47 12.44 2.97
CA ARG A 28 0.25 13.65 3.39
C ARG A 28 1.71 13.63 2.93
N ALA A 29 2.36 12.47 2.98
CA ALA A 29 3.72 12.28 2.54
C ALA A 29 3.87 12.54 1.03
N LEU A 30 2.91 12.14 0.20
CA LEU A 30 2.90 12.49 -1.24
C LEU A 30 2.84 13.99 -1.51
N GLU A 31 2.15 14.76 -0.67
CA GLU A 31 2.01 16.21 -0.85
C GLU A 31 3.30 16.97 -0.51
N ILE A 32 4.08 16.45 0.44
CA ILE A 32 5.27 17.12 0.98
C ILE A 32 6.58 16.54 0.44
N SER A 33 6.54 15.34 -0.16
CA SER A 33 7.73 14.67 -0.68
C SER A 33 8.16 15.29 -2.01
N GLU A 34 9.45 15.58 -2.12
CA GLU A 34 10.09 16.04 -3.35
C GLU A 34 10.26 14.89 -4.38
N VAL A 35 10.05 13.65 -3.95
CA VAL A 35 10.22 12.42 -4.74
C VAL A 35 8.92 11.62 -4.77
N ASP A 36 8.57 11.09 -5.95
CA ASP A 36 7.44 10.17 -6.12
C ASP A 36 7.74 8.80 -5.52
N PHE A 37 6.78 8.20 -4.82
CA PHE A 37 6.91 6.85 -4.27
C PHE A 37 5.60 6.06 -4.37
N GLY A 38 5.74 4.78 -4.71
CA GLY A 38 4.62 3.84 -4.82
C GLY A 38 4.51 2.89 -3.64
N ILE A 39 3.33 2.33 -3.42
CA ILE A 39 3.09 1.32 -2.37
C ILE A 39 3.19 -0.06 -3.01
N THR A 40 4.30 -0.75 -2.78
CA THR A 40 4.59 -2.07 -3.37
C THR A 40 3.93 -3.20 -2.57
N GLU A 41 3.97 -3.11 -1.25
CA GLU A 41 3.40 -4.07 -0.30
C GLU A 41 2.54 -3.29 0.71
N GLY A 42 1.38 -3.82 1.03
CA GLY A 42 0.39 -3.17 1.91
C GLY A 42 -0.10 -4.11 2.99
N PHE A 43 -1.41 -4.25 3.15
CA PHE A 43 -1.96 -5.19 4.13
C PHE A 43 -1.58 -6.63 3.74
N ALA A 44 -0.65 -7.21 4.49
CA ALA A 44 -0.32 -8.62 4.38
C ALA A 44 -1.51 -9.41 4.95
N GLN A 45 -2.44 -9.80 4.06
CA GLN A 45 -3.44 -10.79 4.42
C GLN A 45 -2.68 -12.04 4.87
N PRO A 46 -2.97 -12.56 6.08
CA PRO A 46 -2.33 -13.80 6.50
C PRO A 46 -2.67 -14.87 5.48
N LEU A 47 -1.66 -15.65 5.08
CA LEU A 47 -1.87 -16.78 4.18
C LEU A 47 -3.00 -17.64 4.75
N PRO A 48 -3.96 -18.07 3.92
CA PRO A 48 -5.00 -18.99 4.36
C PRO A 48 -4.32 -20.24 4.94
N PRO A 49 -4.88 -20.85 6.00
CA PRO A 49 -4.29 -22.00 6.68
C PRO A 49 -4.07 -23.22 5.75
N GLU A 50 -4.61 -23.18 4.54
CA GLU A 50 -4.56 -24.25 3.54
C GLU A 50 -3.28 -24.20 2.68
N ALA A 51 -2.46 -23.15 2.81
CA ALA A 51 -1.20 -23.01 2.08
C ALA A 51 -0.03 -23.83 2.69
N THR A 52 -0.23 -24.52 3.81
CA THR A 52 0.67 -25.62 4.20
C THR A 52 0.34 -26.83 3.32
N CYS A 53 0.82 -26.83 2.08
CA CYS A 53 1.10 -28.10 1.39
C CYS A 53 2.17 -28.78 2.27
N GLY A 54 1.82 -29.74 3.13
CA GLY A 54 1.21 -30.99 2.72
C GLY A 54 2.37 -31.90 2.33
N HIS A 55 2.98 -32.52 3.34
CA HIS A 55 3.89 -33.65 3.12
C HIS A 55 3.13 -34.69 2.30
N ARG A 56 3.55 -34.93 1.05
CA ARG A 56 3.51 -36.23 0.38
C ARG A 56 4.53 -36.24 -0.75
#